data_AF-A0A553QIJ1-F1
#
_entry.id   AF-A0A553QIJ1-F1
#
_cell.length_a   1.000
_cell.length_b   1.000
_cell.length_c   1.000
_cell.angle_alpha   90.00
_cell.angle_beta   90.00
_cell.angle_gamma   90.00
#
_symmetry.space_group_name_H-M   'P 1'
#
loop_
_entity.id
_entity.type
_entity.pdbx_description
1 polymer ?
#
loop_
_entity_poly.entity_id
_entity_poly.type
_entity_poly.pdbx_seq_one_letter_code
_entity_poly.pdbx_strand_id
1 'polypeptide(L)'
;EKESTEDYNVACILTLPPYQRRGYGKLLIEFSYELSKVEGKTGTPEKPLSDLGLLSYRSYWSQTILEILMDLKSENGERPQITINEISEITSVKKEDVISTLQYLNLINYYK
;
A
#
# COMPACT_ATOMS: atom_id res chain seq x y z
N GLU A 1 14.93 5.65 -5.59
CA GLU A 1 16.20 6.19 -6.17
C GLU A 1 16.06 7.69 -6.34
N LYS A 2 17.13 8.46 -6.63
CA LYS A 2 16.98 9.91 -6.88
C LYS A 2 16.09 10.20 -8.10
N GLU A 3 16.21 9.36 -9.13
CA GLU A 3 15.28 9.28 -10.24
C GLU A 3 15.01 7.79 -10.46
N SER A 4 13.74 7.39 -10.49
CA SER A 4 13.33 6.02 -10.79
C SER A 4 12.34 6.07 -11.94
N THR A 5 12.65 5.41 -13.06
CA THR A 5 11.78 5.38 -14.24
C THR A 5 10.52 4.55 -14.03
N GLU A 6 10.55 3.65 -13.05
CA GLU A 6 9.45 2.72 -12.74
C GLU A 6 8.67 3.15 -11.49
N ASP A 7 8.87 4.39 -11.01
CA ASP A 7 8.26 4.95 -9.79
C ASP A 7 8.47 4.06 -8.55
N TYR A 8 9.69 3.52 -8.39
CA TYR A 8 10.03 2.79 -7.18
C TYR A 8 10.32 3.76 -6.03
N ASN A 9 9.49 3.70 -4.99
CA ASN A 9 9.69 4.48 -3.77
C ASN A 9 10.72 3.83 -2.83
N VAL A 10 10.97 2.53 -2.99
CA VAL A 10 11.95 1.77 -2.20
C VAL A 10 12.76 0.88 -3.14
N ALA A 11 14.08 1.04 -3.12
CA ALA A 11 15.01 0.13 -3.81
C ALA A 11 15.31 -1.09 -2.91
N CYS A 12 15.87 -0.84 -1.72
CA CYS A 12 16.12 -1.87 -0.72
C CYS A 12 15.64 -1.43 0.66
N ILE A 13 15.09 -2.38 1.42
CA ILE A 13 14.64 -2.18 2.80
C ILE A 13 15.16 -3.33 3.66
N LEU A 14 15.72 -2.99 4.82
CA LEU A 14 16.28 -3.98 5.74
C LEU A 14 15.99 -3.57 7.17
N THR A 15 15.45 -4.50 7.95
CA THR A 15 15.57 -4.48 9.41
C THR A 15 16.70 -5.42 9.79
N LEU A 16 17.69 -4.92 10.54
CA LEU A 16 18.82 -5.72 11.00
C LEU A 16 18.33 -6.99 11.74
N PRO A 17 18.97 -8.15 11.54
CA PRO A 17 18.52 -9.44 12.09
C PRO A 17 18.09 -9.43 13.57
N PRO A 18 18.83 -8.82 14.53
CA PRO A 18 18.42 -8.84 15.95
C PRO A 18 17.14 -8.04 16.26
N TYR A 19 16.70 -7.20 15.33
CA TYR A 19 15.53 -6.33 15.49
C TYR A 19 14.34 -6.74 14.60
N GLN A 20 14.45 -7.84 13.87
CA GLN A 20 13.34 -8.34 13.04
C GLN A 20 12.13 -8.78 13.90
N ARG A 21 10.94 -8.80 13.29
CA ARG A 21 9.66 -9.19 13.93
C ARG A 21 9.22 -8.34 15.12
N ARG A 22 9.75 -7.12 15.27
CA ARG A 22 9.34 -6.13 16.28
C ARG A 22 8.54 -4.95 15.73
N GLY A 23 8.07 -5.05 14.48
CA GLY A 23 7.30 -3.98 13.81
C GLY A 23 8.12 -2.95 13.04
N TYR A 24 9.45 -2.89 13.22
CA TYR A 24 10.29 -1.89 12.54
C TYR A 24 10.23 -1.97 11.00
N GLY A 25 10.08 -3.17 10.44
CA GLY A 25 9.91 -3.33 8.99
C GLY A 25 8.65 -2.63 8.49
N LYS A 26 7.53 -2.74 9.22
CA LYS A 26 6.28 -2.06 8.90
C LYS A 26 6.43 -0.54 9.02
N LEU A 27 7.08 -0.06 10.07
CA LEU A 27 7.36 1.36 10.26
C LEU A 27 8.19 1.96 9.10
N LEU A 28 9.20 1.22 8.62
CA LEU A 28 10.02 1.66 7.48
C LEU A 28 9.21 1.71 6.17
N ILE A 29 8.28 0.77 5.97
CA ILE A 29 7.34 0.78 4.83
C ILE A 29 6.37 1.96 4.95
N GLU A 30 5.79 2.18 6.13
CA GLU A 30 4.91 3.34 6.41
C GLU A 30 5.61 4.65 6.06
N PHE A 31 6.87 4.80 6.48
CA PHE A 31 7.65 6.00 6.21
C PHE A 31 7.92 6.21 4.71
N SER A 32 8.18 5.14 3.94
CA SER A 32 8.43 5.29 2.49
C SER A 32 7.19 5.76 1.72
N TYR A 33 6.00 5.31 2.13
CA TYR A 33 4.74 5.78 1.55
C TYR A 33 4.40 7.20 2.01
N GLU A 34 4.74 7.59 3.24
CA GLU A 34 4.53 8.97 3.69
C GLU A 34 5.39 9.96 2.88
N LEU A 35 6.62 9.59 2.53
CA LEU A 35 7.43 10.37 1.58
C LEU A 35 6.77 10.45 0.20
N SER A 36 6.21 9.35 -0.29
CA SER A 36 5.51 9.33 -1.58
C SER A 36 4.29 10.26 -1.60
N LYS A 37 3.54 10.33 -0.48
CA LYS A 37 2.42 11.27 -0.30
C LYS A 37 2.88 12.72 -0.32
N VAL A 38 3.97 13.03 0.39
CA VAL A 38 4.55 14.39 0.42
C VAL A 38 5.01 14.81 -0.98
N GLU A 39 5.54 13.89 -1.78
CA GLU A 39 5.91 14.15 -3.18
C GLU A 39 4.73 14.19 -4.15
N GLY A 40 3.53 13.82 -3.71
CA GLY A 40 2.33 13.73 -4.56
C GLY A 40 2.43 12.64 -5.63
N LYS A 41 3.20 11.58 -5.36
CA LYS A 41 3.45 10.47 -6.29
C LYS A 41 2.97 9.15 -5.72
N THR A 42 2.67 8.20 -6.60
CA THR A 42 2.41 6.81 -6.22
C THR A 42 3.70 6.00 -6.32
N GLY A 43 3.91 5.08 -5.38
CA GLY A 43 5.10 4.24 -5.32
C GLY A 43 4.79 2.76 -5.17
N THR A 44 5.75 1.93 -5.56
CA THR A 44 5.80 0.49 -5.31
C THR A 44 7.24 0.10 -4.96
N PRO A 45 7.50 -0.98 -4.20
CA PRO A 45 8.86 -1.44 -4.01
C PRO A 45 9.46 -2.05 -5.28
N GLU A 46 10.79 -1.97 -5.40
CA GLU A 46 11.55 -2.66 -6.43
C GLU A 46 11.34 -4.19 -6.34
N LYS A 47 11.23 -4.84 -7.50
CA LYS A 47 10.98 -6.29 -7.63
C LYS A 47 12.27 -6.98 -8.11
N PRO A 48 12.58 -8.22 -7.68
CA PRO A 48 11.78 -9.09 -6.83
C PRO A 48 11.92 -8.80 -5.33
N LEU A 49 10.82 -8.97 -4.59
CA LEU A 49 10.81 -8.91 -3.13
C LEU A 49 11.31 -10.21 -2.51
N SER A 50 11.93 -10.14 -1.33
CA SER A 50 12.16 -11.31 -0.48
C SER A 50 10.83 -11.81 0.12
N ASP A 51 10.75 -13.09 0.51
CA ASP A 51 9.53 -13.67 1.12
C ASP A 51 9.05 -12.86 2.33
N LEU A 52 9.98 -12.46 3.21
CA LEU A 52 9.66 -11.64 4.38
C LEU A 52 9.22 -10.22 3.98
N GLY A 53 9.85 -9.66 2.95
CA GLY A 53 9.46 -8.37 2.38
C GLY A 53 8.03 -8.42 1.83
N LEU A 54 7.73 -9.42 1.00
CA LEU A 54 6.40 -9.61 0.40
C LEU A 54 5.30 -9.74 1.45
N LEU A 55 5.52 -10.54 2.50
CA LEU A 55 4.57 -10.65 3.62
C LEU A 55 4.38 -9.32 4.36
N SER A 56 5.47 -8.56 4.56
CA SER A 56 5.41 -7.27 5.24
C SER A 56 4.64 -6.22 4.43
N TYR A 57 4.89 -6.13 3.11
CA TYR A 57 4.16 -5.24 2.21
C TYR A 57 2.69 -5.62 2.10
N ARG A 58 2.36 -6.91 1.95
CA ARG A 58 0.96 -7.37 1.94
C ARG A 58 0.23 -7.04 3.23
N SER A 59 0.88 -7.22 4.38
CA SER A 59 0.31 -6.84 5.67
C SER A 59 0.06 -5.34 5.76
N TYR A 60 1.01 -4.51 5.29
CA TYR A 60 0.88 -3.06 5.29
C TYR A 60 -0.25 -2.57 4.37
N TRP A 61 -0.29 -3.05 3.12
CA TRP A 61 -1.31 -2.66 2.15
C TRP A 61 -2.70 -3.10 2.60
N SER A 62 -2.84 -4.33 3.09
CA SER A 62 -4.13 -4.83 3.59
C SER A 62 -4.63 -3.97 4.74
N GLN A 63 -3.78 -3.66 5.71
CA GLN A 63 -4.17 -2.81 6.84
C GLN A 63 -4.58 -1.41 6.36
N THR A 64 -3.75 -0.75 5.56
CA THR A 64 -4.00 0.63 5.10
C THR A 64 -5.29 0.73 4.28
N ILE A 65 -5.52 -0.23 3.38
CA ILE A 65 -6.74 -0.27 2.56
C ILE A 65 -7.97 -0.56 3.42
N LEU A 66 -7.88 -1.51 4.37
CA LEU A 66 -9.00 -1.82 5.25
C LEU A 66 -9.36 -0.66 6.19
N GLU A 67 -8.37 0.07 6.71
CA GLU A 67 -8.61 1.30 7.50
C GLU A 67 -9.41 2.31 6.69
N ILE A 68 -9.03 2.57 5.43
CA ILE A 68 -9.79 3.46 4.55
C ILE A 68 -11.23 2.96 4.34
N LEU A 69 -11.39 1.67 4.03
CA LEU A 69 -12.71 1.08 3.80
C LEU A 69 -13.62 1.12 5.03
N MET A 70 -13.05 1.00 6.23
CA MET A 70 -13.79 1.07 7.50
C MET A 70 -14.20 2.50 7.86
N ASP A 71 -13.42 3.49 7.45
CA ASP A 71 -13.70 4.91 7.70
C ASP A 71 -14.69 5.52 6.68
N LEU A 72 -15.04 4.79 5.61
CA LEU A 72 -16.05 5.24 4.65
C LEU A 72 -17.43 5.36 5.30
N LYS A 73 -17.96 6.58 5.29
CA LYS A 73 -19.31 6.87 5.78
C LYS A 73 -20.32 6.63 4.67
N SER A 74 -21.49 6.11 5.04
CA SER A 74 -22.66 6.09 4.15
C SER A 74 -23.19 7.50 4.01
N GLU A 75 -23.08 8.07 2.81
CA GLU A 75 -23.79 9.29 2.46
C GLU A 75 -25.21 8.93 2.00
N ASN A 76 -26.21 9.62 2.56
CA ASN A 76 -27.61 9.52 2.15
C ASN A 76 -28.25 8.12 2.24
N GLY A 77 -27.70 7.21 3.04
CA GLY A 77 -28.22 5.85 3.21
C GLY A 77 -27.83 4.88 2.09
N GLU A 78 -26.97 5.31 1.16
CA GLU A 78 -26.40 4.45 0.12
C GLU A 78 -25.17 3.70 0.64
N ARG A 79 -24.86 2.55 0.04
CA ARG A 79 -23.66 1.80 0.41
C ARG A 79 -22.44 2.64 0.04
N PRO A 80 -21.44 2.79 0.93
CA PRO A 80 -20.23 3.53 0.61
C PRO A 80 -19.53 2.90 -0.61
N GLN A 81 -19.11 3.75 -1.54
CA GLN A 81 -18.38 3.36 -2.74
C GLN A 81 -17.05 4.13 -2.77
N ILE A 82 -16.01 3.44 -3.22
CA ILE A 82 -14.69 4.03 -3.43
C ILE A 82 -14.06 3.38 -4.67
N THR A 83 -13.39 4.17 -5.48
CA THR A 83 -12.69 3.71 -6.67
C THR A 83 -11.24 3.32 -6.35
N ILE A 84 -10.65 2.48 -7.19
CA ILE A 84 -9.22 2.11 -7.09
C ILE A 84 -8.31 3.35 -7.20
N ASN A 85 -8.72 4.36 -7.99
CA ASN A 85 -7.98 5.61 -8.15
C ASN A 85 -7.95 6.40 -6.83
N GLU A 86 -9.08 6.55 -6.16
CA GLU A 86 -9.16 7.26 -4.87
C GLU A 86 -8.31 6.57 -3.80
N ILE A 87 -8.34 5.23 -3.72
CA ILE A 87 -7.47 4.49 -2.79
C ILE A 87 -5.99 4.76 -3.11
N SER A 88 -5.61 4.74 -4.39
CA SER A 88 -4.24 4.99 -4.84
C SER A 88 -3.77 6.41 -4.50
N GLU A 89 -4.65 7.40 -4.66
CA GLU A 89 -4.37 8.81 -4.34
C GLU A 89 -4.25 9.05 -2.84
N ILE A 90 -5.10 8.43 -2.01
CA ILE A 90 -5.05 8.58 -0.54
C ILE A 90 -3.82 7.88 0.04
N THR A 91 -3.45 6.71 -0.48
CA THR A 91 -2.39 5.87 0.10
C THR A 91 -1.02 6.09 -0.52
N SER A 92 -0.93 6.72 -1.70
CA SER A 92 0.25 6.72 -2.56
C SER A 92 0.71 5.32 -2.98
N VAL A 93 -0.13 4.29 -2.84
CA VAL A 93 0.15 2.94 -3.33
C VAL A 93 -0.23 2.87 -4.81
N LYS A 94 0.61 2.26 -5.65
CA LYS A 94 0.27 2.04 -7.07
C LYS A 94 -1.03 1.24 -7.22
N LYS A 95 -1.81 1.56 -8.25
CA LYS A 95 -3.10 0.92 -8.56
C LYS A 95 -2.99 -0.61 -8.67
N GLU A 96 -1.89 -1.11 -9.23
CA GLU A 96 -1.62 -2.54 -9.36
C GLU A 96 -1.54 -3.25 -8.00
N ASP A 97 -0.87 -2.62 -7.02
CA ASP A 97 -0.72 -3.15 -5.67
C ASP A 97 -2.05 -3.07 -4.90
N VAL A 98 -2.84 -2.01 -5.12
CA VAL A 98 -4.21 -1.91 -4.60
C VAL A 98 -5.09 -3.03 -5.15
N ILE A 99 -5.10 -3.24 -6.47
CA ILE A 99 -5.89 -4.28 -7.13
C ILE A 99 -5.48 -5.67 -6.61
N SER A 100 -4.18 -5.96 -6.59
CA SER A 100 -3.69 -7.26 -6.13
C SER A 100 -4.01 -7.52 -4.66
N THR A 101 -3.99 -6.48 -3.82
CA THR A 101 -4.37 -6.58 -2.40
C THR A 101 -5.87 -6.82 -2.24
N LEU A 102 -6.72 -6.08 -2.96
CA LEU A 102 -8.17 -6.29 -2.92
C LEU A 102 -8.58 -7.67 -3.46
N GLN A 103 -7.90 -8.16 -4.51
CA GLN A 103 -8.07 -9.52 -5.01
C GLN A 103 -7.68 -10.56 -3.96
N TYR A 104 -6.54 -10.38 -3.28
CA TYR A 104 -6.09 -11.26 -2.20
C TYR A 104 -7.10 -11.30 -1.03
N LEU A 105 -7.73 -10.18 -0.71
CA LEU A 105 -8.75 -10.07 0.33
C LEU A 105 -10.16 -10.51 -0.12
N ASN A 106 -10.36 -10.83 -1.41
CA ASN A 106 -11.67 -11.09 -2.03
C ASN A 106 -12.67 -9.93 -1.87
N LEU A 107 -12.17 -8.69 -1.94
CA LEU A 107 -12.96 -7.46 -1.76
C LEU A 107 -13.16 -6.67 -3.07
N ILE A 108 -12.90 -7.28 -4.22
CA ILE A 108 -13.05 -6.64 -5.52
C ILE A 108 -14.34 -7.09 -6.21
N ASN A 109 -15.17 -6.14 -6.63
CA ASN A 109 -16.33 -6.37 -7.49
C ASN A 109 -16.21 -5.51 -8.73
N TYR A 110 -16.45 -6.10 -9.90
CA TYR A 110 -16.47 -5.38 -11.17
C TYR A 110 -17.91 -4.95 -11.47
N TYR A 111 -18.15 -3.63 -11.44
CA TYR A 111 -19.40 -3.03 -11.89
C TYR A 111 -19.15 -2.37 -13.25
N LYS A 112 -20.04 -2.63 -14.21
CA LYS A 112 -19.94 -2.13 -15.59
C LYS A 112 -20.90 -0.97 -15.80
#